data_AF-A0A1A6HAS8-F1
#
_entry.id   AF-A0A1A6HAS8-F1
#
_cell.length_a   1.000
_cell.length_b   1.000
_cell.length_c   1.000
_cell.angle_alpha   90.00
_cell.angle_beta   90.00
_cell.angle_gamma   90.00
#
_symmetry.space_group_name_H-M   'P 1'
#
loop_
_entity.id
_entity.type
_entity.pdbx_description
1 polymer ?
#
loop_
_entity_poly.entity_id
_entity_poly.type
_entity_poly.pdbx_seq_one_letter_code
_entity_poly.pdbx_strand_id
1 'polypeptide(L)'
;MTTVGYGDIRPDTTTGKIVAFMCILSGILVLALPIAIINDRFSACYFTLKLKEAAVRQREALKKLTKNIATDSYISVNLRDVYARSIMEMLRLKGRERA
;
A
#
# COMPACT_ATOMS: atom_id res chain seq x y z
N MET A 1 -13.74 -28.24 -17.70
CA MET A 1 -13.24 -29.52 -17.14
C MET A 1 -12.71 -29.24 -15.75
N THR A 2 -13.29 -29.82 -14.70
CA THR A 2 -12.90 -29.59 -13.28
C THR A 2 -11.76 -30.49 -12.81
N THR A 3 -11.05 -31.14 -13.76
CA THR A 3 -9.88 -32.01 -13.53
C THR A 3 -10.05 -33.15 -12.52
N VAL A 4 -11.26 -33.46 -12.05
CA VAL A 4 -11.50 -34.51 -11.03
C VAL A 4 -11.21 -35.90 -11.56
N GLY A 5 -11.65 -36.21 -12.78
CA GLY A 5 -11.31 -37.46 -13.46
C GLY A 5 -11.75 -38.72 -12.72
N TYR A 6 -13.05 -38.85 -12.41
CA TYR A 6 -13.62 -40.06 -11.79
C TYR A 6 -13.27 -41.35 -12.55
N GLY A 7 -13.04 -41.23 -13.86
CA GLY A 7 -12.50 -42.31 -14.69
C GLY A 7 -13.54 -43.34 -15.11
N ASP A 8 -14.78 -43.23 -14.64
CA ASP A 8 -15.95 -43.99 -15.08
C ASP A 8 -16.13 -43.99 -16.60
N ILE A 9 -15.86 -42.87 -17.26
CA ILE A 9 -15.85 -42.75 -18.71
C ILE A 9 -14.45 -42.32 -19.17
N ARG A 10 -13.85 -43.11 -20.05
CA ARG A 10 -12.47 -42.92 -20.52
C ARG A 10 -12.31 -43.36 -21.98
N PRO A 11 -11.54 -42.62 -22.79
CA PRO A 11 -11.35 -42.98 -24.18
C PRO A 11 -10.45 -44.20 -24.30
N ASP A 12 -10.98 -45.30 -24.85
CA ASP A 12 -10.20 -46.53 -25.08
C ASP A 12 -9.29 -46.44 -26.31
N THR A 13 -9.63 -45.59 -27.27
CA THR A 13 -8.85 -45.43 -28.51
C THR A 13 -7.63 -44.53 -28.32
N THR A 14 -6.52 -44.86 -28.99
CA THR A 14 -5.28 -44.07 -28.95
C THR A 14 -5.51 -42.64 -29.44
N THR A 15 -6.31 -42.47 -30.50
CA THR A 15 -6.70 -41.14 -31.01
C THR A 15 -7.54 -40.37 -30.01
N GLY A 16 -8.46 -41.04 -29.31
CA GLY A 16 -9.29 -40.43 -28.27
C GLY A 16 -8.47 -39.90 -27.10
N LYS A 17 -7.40 -40.61 -26.72
CA LYS A 17 -6.47 -40.16 -25.66
C LYS A 17 -5.70 -38.90 -26.05
N ILE A 18 -5.27 -38.78 -27.30
CA ILE A 18 -4.57 -37.57 -27.81
C ILE A 18 -5.52 -36.37 -27.82
N VAL A 19 -6.75 -36.55 -28.32
CA VAL A 19 -7.77 -35.49 -28.33
C VAL A 19 -8.14 -35.08 -26.90
N ALA A 20 -8.26 -36.03 -25.98
CA ALA A 20 -8.51 -35.75 -24.57
C ALA A 20 -7.38 -34.90 -23.95
N PHE A 21 -6.12 -35.22 -24.25
CA PHE A 21 -4.97 -34.45 -23.77
C PHE A 21 -4.99 -33.00 -24.30
N MET A 22 -5.24 -32.81 -25.59
CA MET A 22 -5.36 -31.47 -26.20
C MET A 22 -6.53 -30.67 -25.60
N CYS A 23 -7.66 -31.34 -25.36
CA CYS A 23 -8.84 -30.73 -24.73
C CYS A 23 -8.56 -30.28 -23.29
N ILE A 24 -7.84 -31.09 -22.51
CA ILE A 24 -7.45 -30.76 -21.12
C ILE A 24 -6.57 -29.50 -21.10
N LEU A 25 -5.52 -29.47 -21.93
CA LEU A 25 -4.61 -28.32 -22.00
C LEU A 25 -5.35 -27.04 -22.41
N SER A 26 -6.19 -27.14 -23.44
CA SER A 26 -7.03 -26.03 -23.90
C SER A 26 -7.99 -25.54 -22.80
N GLY A 27 -8.66 -26.47 -22.11
CA GLY A 27 -9.59 -26.15 -21.03
C GLY A 27 -8.91 -25.45 -19.84
N ILE A 28 -7.70 -25.84 -19.48
CA ILE A 28 -6.92 -25.18 -18.42
C ILE A 28 -6.57 -23.75 -18.84
N LEU A 29 -6.14 -23.55 -20.08
CA LEU A 29 -5.77 -22.23 -20.60
C LEU A 29 -6.97 -21.27 -20.59
N VAL A 30 -8.14 -21.75 -21.00
CA VAL A 30 -9.39 -20.95 -20.98
C VAL A 30 -9.81 -20.57 -19.56
N LEU A 31 -9.60 -21.44 -18.58
CA LEU A 31 -9.91 -21.17 -17.17
C LEU A 31 -8.89 -20.24 -16.50
N ALA A 32 -7.64 -20.20 -16.97
CA ALA A 32 -6.60 -19.37 -16.37
C ALA A 32 -6.89 -17.86 -16.49
N LEU A 33 -7.45 -17.42 -17.62
CA LEU A 33 -7.75 -16.01 -17.88
C LEU A 33 -8.76 -15.40 -16.88
N PRO A 34 -9.96 -15.97 -16.66
CA PRO A 34 -10.91 -15.41 -15.69
C PRO A 34 -10.36 -15.46 -14.25
N ILE A 35 -9.62 -16.51 -13.88
CA ILE A 35 -8.99 -16.61 -12.55
C ILE A 35 -7.98 -15.47 -12.35
N ALA A 36 -7.14 -15.19 -13.34
CA ALA A 36 -6.16 -14.10 -13.28
C ALA A 36 -6.84 -12.72 -13.16
N ILE A 37 -7.90 -12.48 -13.94
CA ILE A 37 -8.68 -11.22 -13.88
C ILE A 37 -9.29 -11.04 -12.50
N ILE A 38 -9.89 -12.08 -11.93
CA ILE A 38 -10.48 -12.05 -10.58
C ILE A 38 -9.39 -11.71 -9.54
N ASN A 39 -8.25 -12.40 -9.60
CA ASN A 39 -7.14 -12.18 -8.67
C ASN A 39 -6.60 -10.74 -8.72
N ASP A 40 -6.47 -10.15 -9.91
CA ASP A 40 -6.03 -8.77 -10.07
C ASP A 40 -6.99 -7.77 -9.42
N ARG A 41 -8.31 -7.96 -9.60
CA ARG A 41 -9.33 -7.12 -8.95
C ARG A 41 -9.32 -7.25 -7.43
N PHE A 42 -9.16 -8.47 -6.92
CA PHE A 42 -9.04 -8.71 -5.48
C PHE A 42 -7.77 -8.07 -4.90
N SER A 43 -6.63 -8.20 -5.59
CA SER A 43 -5.37 -7.57 -5.20
C SER A 43 -5.48 -6.04 -5.13
N ALA A 44 -6.07 -5.41 -6.16
CA ALA A 44 -6.27 -3.97 -6.18
C ALA A 44 -7.18 -3.47 -5.04
N CYS A 45 -8.27 -4.20 -4.75
CA CYS A 45 -9.14 -3.89 -3.62
C CYS A 45 -8.41 -4.07 -2.28
N TYR A 46 -7.69 -5.18 -2.11
CA TYR A 46 -6.93 -5.48 -0.89
C TYR A 46 -5.84 -4.44 -0.64
N PHE A 47 -5.11 -4.03 -1.68
CA PHE A 47 -4.11 -2.97 -1.59
C PHE A 47 -4.74 -1.65 -1.15
N THR A 48 -5.88 -1.27 -1.74
CA THR A 48 -6.61 -0.05 -1.37
C THR A 48 -7.06 -0.08 0.09
N LEU A 49 -7.54 -1.23 0.58
CA LEU A 49 -7.92 -1.41 1.98
C LEU A 49 -6.71 -1.31 2.91
N LYS A 50 -5.59 -1.95 2.57
CA LYS A 50 -4.33 -1.86 3.32
C LYS A 50 -3.77 -0.44 3.37
N LEU A 51 -3.88 0.30 2.26
CA LEU A 51 -3.45 1.69 2.19
C LEU A 51 -4.32 2.60 3.06
N LYS A 52 -5.64 2.38 3.06
CA LYS A 52 -6.57 3.08 3.95
C LYS A 52 -6.28 2.76 5.42
N GLU A 53 -6.03 1.49 5.75
CA GLU A 53 -5.67 1.06 7.11
C GLU A 53 -4.36 1.72 7.58
N ALA A 54 -3.34 1.74 6.71
CA ALA A 54 -2.08 2.43 6.98
C ALA A 54 -2.26 3.96 7.13
N ALA A 55 -3.10 4.59 6.30
CA ALA A 55 -3.40 6.02 6.39
C ALA A 55 -4.18 6.38 7.67
N VAL A 56 -5.09 5.51 8.12
CA VAL A 56 -5.79 5.68 9.40
C VAL A 56 -4.80 5.54 10.56
N ARG A 57 -3.91 4.53 10.52
CA ARG A 57 -2.88 4.33 11.55
C ARG A 57 -1.87 5.49 11.62
N GLN A 58 -1.47 6.01 10.46
CA GLN A 58 -0.65 7.23 10.34
C GLN A 58 -1.36 8.45 10.95
N ARG A 59 -2.65 8.63 10.66
CA ARG A 59 -3.46 9.71 11.25
C ARG A 59 -3.60 9.58 12.77
N GLU A 60 -3.73 8.36 13.30
CA GLU A 60 -3.77 8.13 14.75
C GLU A 60 -2.42 8.36 15.42
N ALA A 61 -1.33 7.92 14.80
CA ALA A 61 0.03 8.20 15.28
C ALA A 61 0.31 9.71 15.27
N LEU A 62 -0.06 10.40 14.18
CA LEU A 62 0.06 11.85 14.09
C LEU A 62 -0.83 12.55 15.14
N LYS A 63 -2.07 12.10 15.37
CA LYS A 63 -2.92 12.64 16.45
C LYS A 63 -2.32 12.41 17.84
N LYS A 64 -1.65 11.29 18.10
CA LYS A 64 -0.95 11.05 19.38
C LYS A 64 0.25 11.99 19.52
N LEU A 65 1.03 12.18 18.46
CA LEU A 65 2.11 13.17 18.43
C LEU A 65 1.57 14.58 18.61
N THR A 66 0.53 14.99 17.89
CA THR A 66 -0.11 16.30 18.03
C THR A 66 -0.76 16.49 19.39
N LYS A 67 -1.32 15.46 20.02
CA LYS A 67 -1.89 15.54 21.38
C LYS A 67 -0.78 15.68 22.43
N ASN A 68 0.31 14.93 22.29
CA ASN A 68 1.51 15.10 23.11
C ASN A 68 2.16 16.48 22.86
N ILE A 69 2.20 16.96 21.61
CA ILE A 69 2.63 18.31 21.26
C ILE A 69 1.66 19.35 21.78
N ALA A 70 0.34 19.12 21.89
CA ALA A 70 -0.59 20.06 22.50
C ALA A 70 -0.39 20.15 24.02
N THR A 71 0.01 19.04 24.65
CA THR A 71 0.42 18.99 26.06
C THR A 71 1.81 19.62 26.27
N ASP A 72 2.73 19.43 25.34
CA ASP A 72 4.08 20.03 25.33
C ASP A 72 4.11 21.44 24.72
N SER A 73 3.03 21.91 24.07
CA SER A 73 2.92 23.26 23.50
C SER A 73 2.77 24.31 24.59
N TYR A 74 2.42 23.89 25.80
CA TYR A 74 2.54 24.74 26.98
C TYR A 74 4.02 24.96 27.36
N ILE A 75 4.95 24.15 26.81
CA ILE A 75 6.39 24.17 27.05
C ILE A 75 7.18 24.10 25.72
N SER A 76 7.48 25.26 25.12
CA SER A 76 8.65 25.50 24.25
C SER A 76 8.52 25.55 22.71
N VAL A 77 7.56 26.33 22.20
CA VAL A 77 7.92 27.21 21.05
C VAL A 77 7.49 28.63 21.34
N ASN A 78 8.22 29.27 22.27
CA ASN A 78 8.03 30.68 22.55
C ASN A 78 8.54 31.48 21.34
N LEU A 79 7.59 31.92 20.50
CA LEU A 79 7.81 32.86 19.39
C LEU A 79 8.60 34.11 19.84
N ARG A 80 8.48 34.47 21.13
CA ARG A 80 9.29 35.50 21.80
C ARG A 80 10.79 35.21 21.77
N ASP A 81 11.19 33.95 21.93
CA ASP A 81 12.60 33.52 21.93
C ASP A 81 13.18 33.52 20.50
N VAL A 82 12.37 33.09 19.52
CA VAL A 82 12.74 33.15 18.08
C VAL A 82 12.89 34.61 17.62
N TYR A 83 11.98 35.49 18.02
CA TYR A 83 12.05 36.91 17.69
C TYR A 83 13.20 37.63 18.41
N ALA A 84 13.44 37.31 19.68
CA ALA A 84 14.57 37.85 20.44
C ALA A 84 15.92 37.47 19.82
N ARG A 85 16.08 36.22 19.36
CA ARG A 85 17.28 35.81 18.61
C ARG A 85 17.45 36.59 17.32
N SER A 86 16.38 36.76 16.55
CA SER A 86 16.43 37.49 15.27
C SER A 86 16.82 38.96 15.44
N ILE A 87 16.25 39.65 16.45
CA ILE A 87 16.60 41.03 16.76
C ILE A 87 18.06 41.15 17.24
N MET A 88 18.51 40.22 18.09
CA MET A 88 19.89 40.20 18.58
C MET A 88 20.91 40.05 17.44
N GLU A 89 20.63 39.19 16.46
CA GLU A 89 21.49 39.08 15.28
C GLU A 89 21.52 40.37 14.45
N MET A 90 20.36 40.98 14.21
CA MET A 90 20.29 42.23 13.46
C MET A 90 21.06 43.37 14.13
N LEU A 91 20.96 43.51 15.45
CA LEU A 91 21.70 44.52 16.20
C LEU A 91 23.21 44.26 16.17
N ARG A 92 23.62 42.99 16.20
CA ARG A 92 25.03 42.59 16.15
C ARG A 92 25.66 42.84 14.79
N LEU A 93 24.91 42.66 13.70
CA LEU A 93 25.36 43.00 12.35
C LEU A 93 25.47 44.52 12.16
N LYS A 94 24.49 45.28 12.66
CA LYS A 94 24.50 46.74 12.56
C LYS A 94 25.60 47.42 13.39
N GLY A 95 26.02 46.80 14.50
CA GLY A 95 27.18 47.25 15.26
C GLY A 95 28.52 47.00 14.56
N ARG A 96 28.58 46.04 13.64
CA ARG A 96 29.80 45.68 12.90
C ARG A 96 29.98 46.44 11.59
N GLU A 97 28.92 47.06 11.05
CA GLU A 97 29.02 48.01 9.92
C GLU A 97 29.40 49.44 10.33
N ARG A 98 29.39 49.75 11.64
CA ARG A 98 29.72 51.10 12.17
C ARG A 98 31.12 51.21 12.79
N ALA A 99 31.92 50.15 12.74
CA ALA A 99 33.33 50.12 13.13
C ALA A 99 34.19 49.88 11.89
#